data_AF-A0A2E6MNH9-F1
#
_entry.id   AF-A0A2E6MNH9-F1
#
_cell.length_a   1.000
_cell.length_b   1.000
_cell.length_c   1.000
_cell.angle_alpha   90.00
_cell.angle_beta   90.00
_cell.angle_gamma   90.00
#
_symmetry.space_group_name_H-M   'P 1'
#
loop_
_entity.id
_entity.type
_entity.pdbx_description
1 polymer ?
#
loop_
_entity_poly.entity_id
_entity_poly.type
_entity_poly.pdbx_seq_one_letter_code
_entity_poly.pdbx_strand_id
1 'polypeptide(L)'
;MTTAESEARKALNRLRRALEKAQREMVELEGALTHAEGTDFPSDLYEGMNLSIRQLLDFTDDEATRLREKILHLGGLEAGRVRRG
;
A
#
# COMPACT_ATOMS: atom_id res chain seq x y z
N MET A 1 -0.19 -23.15 0.53
CA MET A 1 -1.13 -22.01 0.67
C MET A 1 -2.35 -22.32 -0.17
N THR A 2 -3.54 -22.08 0.37
CA THR A 2 -4.76 -22.19 -0.44
C THR A 2 -4.69 -21.17 -1.59
N THR A 3 -5.33 -21.46 -2.72
CA THR A 3 -5.32 -20.57 -3.89
C THR A 3 -5.88 -19.19 -3.53
N ALA A 4 -6.93 -19.14 -2.70
CA ALA A 4 -7.56 -17.90 -2.25
C ALA A 4 -6.61 -16.97 -1.48
N GLU A 5 -5.82 -17.49 -0.53
CA GLU A 5 -4.83 -16.71 0.23
C GLU A 5 -3.72 -16.16 -0.69
N SER A 6 -3.28 -16.98 -1.65
CA SER A 6 -2.27 -16.57 -2.63
C SER A 6 -2.79 -15.44 -3.53
N GLU A 7 -4.02 -15.57 -4.02
CA GLU A 7 -4.66 -14.53 -4.83
C GLU A 7 -4.89 -13.24 -4.03
N ALA A 8 -5.29 -13.33 -2.75
CA ALA A 8 -5.41 -12.17 -1.87
C ALA A 8 -4.07 -11.44 -1.70
N ARG A 9 -2.98 -12.16 -1.42
CA ARG A 9 -1.63 -11.56 -1.30
C ARG A 9 -1.18 -10.89 -2.60
N LYS A 10 -1.44 -11.53 -3.75
CA LYS A 10 -1.13 -10.95 -5.06
C LYS A 10 -1.92 -9.67 -5.32
N ALA A 11 -3.23 -9.68 -5.01
CA ALA A 11 -4.08 -8.50 -5.17
C ALA A 11 -3.60 -7.33 -4.32
N LEU A 12 -3.25 -7.57 -3.04
CA LEU A 12 -2.69 -6.55 -2.14
C LEU A 12 -1.38 -5.98 -2.67
N ASN A 13 -0.45 -6.84 -3.08
CA ASN A 13 0.83 -6.40 -3.63
C ASN A 13 0.66 -5.59 -4.92
N ARG A 14 -0.30 -5.97 -5.76
CA ARG A 14 -0.61 -5.23 -6.99
C ARG A 14 -1.17 -3.84 -6.67
N LEU A 15 -2.10 -3.75 -5.72
CA LEU A 15 -2.66 -2.47 -5.26
C LEU A 15 -1.57 -1.58 -4.68
N ARG A 16 -0.74 -2.10 -3.77
CA ARG A 16 0.36 -1.35 -3.16
C ARG A 16 1.30 -0.76 -4.21
N ARG A 17 1.74 -1.56 -5.19
CA ARG A 17 2.61 -1.08 -6.28
C ARG A 17 1.94 0.00 -7.14
N ALA A 18 0.64 -0.12 -7.38
CA ALA A 18 -0.12 0.88 -8.12
C ALA A 18 -0.21 2.20 -7.33
N LEU A 19 -0.42 2.14 -6.02
CA LEU A 19 -0.45 3.31 -5.13
C LEU A 19 0.92 3.96 -4.99
N GLU A 20 2.00 3.18 -4.83
CA GLU A 20 3.38 3.69 -4.83
C GLU A 20 3.70 4.42 -6.14
N LYS A 21 3.23 3.89 -7.27
CA LYS A 21 3.35 4.58 -8.56
C LYS A 21 2.53 5.86 -8.56
N ALA A 22 1.25 5.79 -8.21
CA ALA A 22 0.37 6.96 -8.17
C ALA A 22 0.94 8.08 -7.29
N GLN A 23 1.54 7.75 -6.15
CA GLN A 23 2.21 8.73 -5.28
C GLN A 23 3.34 9.47 -6.00
N ARG A 24 4.20 8.76 -6.73
CA ARG A 24 5.30 9.39 -7.48
C ARG A 24 4.77 10.30 -8.58
N GLU A 25 3.79 9.81 -9.34
CA GLU A 25 3.18 10.57 -10.43
C GLU A 25 2.44 11.81 -9.90
N MET A 26 1.81 11.73 -8.73
CA MET A 26 1.17 12.88 -8.08
C MET A 26 2.19 13.95 -7.67
N VAL A 27 3.35 13.56 -7.14
CA VAL A 27 4.43 14.51 -6.82
C VAL A 27 4.99 15.17 -8.08
N GLU A 28 5.17 14.41 -9.16
CA GLU A 28 5.61 14.96 -10.44
C GLU A 28 4.58 15.94 -11.03
N LEU A 29 3.29 15.60 -10.95
CA LEU A 29 2.19 16.45 -11.39
C LEU A 29 2.10 17.74 -10.57
N GLU A 30 2.15 17.63 -9.24
CA GLU A 30 2.16 18.77 -8.31
C GLU A 30 3.31 19.72 -8.66
N GLY A 31 4.51 19.19 -8.86
CA GLY A 31 5.68 19.97 -9.27
C GLY A 31 5.45 20.70 -10.60
N ALA A 32 4.98 19.99 -11.63
CA ALA A 32 4.76 20.56 -12.95
C ALA A 32 3.71 21.69 -12.94
N LEU A 33 2.61 21.49 -12.22
CA LEU A 33 1.52 22.48 -12.13
C LEU A 33 1.88 23.66 -11.23
N THR A 34 2.62 23.43 -10.13
CA THR A 34 3.15 24.53 -9.31
C THR A 34 4.01 25.48 -10.15
N HIS A 35 4.81 24.95 -11.07
CA HIS A 35 5.63 25.77 -11.96
C HIS A 35 4.80 26.52 -13.01
N ALA A 36 3.68 25.94 -13.47
CA ALA A 36 2.83 26.53 -14.49
C ALA A 36 1.87 27.59 -13.94
N GLU A 37 1.30 27.34 -12.75
CA GLU A 37 0.22 28.15 -12.15
C GLU A 37 0.73 29.10 -11.05
N GLY A 38 1.91 28.84 -10.48
CA GLY A 38 2.52 29.71 -9.48
C GLY A 38 1.64 29.90 -8.26
N THR A 39 1.20 31.14 -8.01
CA THR A 39 0.40 31.50 -6.83
C THR A 39 -1.04 31.01 -6.88
N ASP A 40 -1.57 30.71 -8.07
CA ASP A 40 -2.95 30.23 -8.24
C ASP A 40 -3.05 28.71 -8.06
N PHE A 41 -1.91 28.03 -7.89
CA PHE A 41 -1.84 26.59 -7.73
C PHE A 41 -2.53 26.14 -6.42
N PRO A 42 -3.47 25.19 -6.46
CA PRO A 42 -4.20 24.74 -5.28
C PRO A 42 -3.40 23.71 -4.46
N SER A 43 -2.32 24.14 -3.80
CA SER A 43 -1.40 23.27 -3.04
C SER A 43 -2.12 22.37 -2.04
N ASP A 44 -3.10 22.90 -1.30
CA ASP A 44 -3.82 22.20 -0.24
C ASP A 44 -4.62 21.01 -0.80
N LEU A 45 -5.13 21.12 -2.03
CA LEU A 45 -5.84 20.03 -2.69
C LEU A 45 -4.88 18.87 -3.00
N TYR A 46 -3.70 19.19 -3.52
CA TYR A 46 -2.67 18.19 -3.84
C TYR A 46 -2.10 17.53 -2.59
N GLU A 47 -1.89 18.29 -1.52
CA GLU A 47 -1.50 17.74 -0.22
C GLU A 47 -2.56 16.75 0.29
N GLY A 48 -3.85 17.09 0.22
CA GLY A 48 -4.95 16.21 0.59
C GLY A 48 -5.02 14.92 -0.25
N MET A 49 -4.76 15.02 -1.55
CA MET A 49 -4.69 13.84 -2.43
C MET A 49 -3.49 12.95 -2.08
N ASN A 50 -2.32 13.55 -1.83
CA ASN A 50 -1.12 12.82 -1.38
C ASN A 50 -1.35 12.13 -0.03
N LEU A 51 -2.03 12.78 0.92
CA LEU A 51 -2.42 12.18 2.19
C LEU A 51 -3.34 10.97 1.98
N SER A 52 -4.32 11.09 1.08
CA SER A 52 -5.24 9.98 0.77
C SER A 52 -4.50 8.77 0.20
N ILE A 53 -3.52 8.98 -0.68
CA ILE A 53 -2.69 7.89 -1.21
C ILE A 53 -1.84 7.26 -0.10
N ARG A 54 -1.27 8.05 0.81
CA ARG A 54 -0.53 7.53 1.97
C ARG A 54 -1.41 6.67 2.87
N GLN A 55 -2.62 7.13 3.18
CA GLN A 55 -3.60 6.36 3.96
C GLN A 55 -3.94 5.01 3.29
N LEU A 56 -4.06 4.99 1.96
CA LEU A 56 -4.27 3.75 1.22
C LEU A 56 -3.04 2.82 1.25
N LEU A 57 -1.82 3.37 1.23
CA LEU A 57 -0.60 2.58 1.39
C LEU A 57 -0.52 1.96 2.79
N ASP A 58 -0.75 2.76 3.84
CA ASP A 58 -0.78 2.29 5.23
C ASP A 58 -1.83 1.16 5.39
N PHE A 59 -3.02 1.37 4.82
CA PHE A 59 -4.05 0.33 4.76
C PHE A 59 -3.54 -0.96 4.11
N THR A 60 -2.79 -0.90 3.01
CA THR A 60 -2.26 -2.12 2.37
C THR A 60 -1.24 -2.86 3.22
N ASP A 61 -0.46 -2.15 4.03
CA ASP A 61 0.53 -2.76 4.92
C ASP A 61 -0.15 -3.41 6.16
N ASP A 62 -1.15 -2.76 6.73
CA ASP A 62 -1.98 -3.31 7.81
C ASP A 62 -2.73 -4.56 7.34
N GLU A 63 -3.33 -4.49 6.15
CA GLU A 63 -4.06 -5.58 5.52
C GLU A 63 -3.15 -6.78 5.23
N ALA A 64 -1.93 -6.53 4.73
CA ALA A 64 -0.93 -7.56 4.53
C ALA A 64 -0.50 -8.22 5.84
N THR A 65 -0.43 -7.47 6.94
CA THR A 65 -0.16 -7.99 8.28
C THR A 65 -1.30 -8.87 8.77
N ARG A 66 -2.54 -8.39 8.70
CA ARG A 66 -3.73 -9.17 9.07
C ARG A 66 -3.86 -10.47 8.27
N LEU A 67 -3.59 -10.43 6.97
CA LEU A 67 -3.61 -11.63 6.13
C LEU A 67 -2.52 -12.64 6.53
N ARG A 68 -1.32 -12.16 6.87
CA ARG A 68 -0.23 -13.03 7.38
C ARG A 68 -0.62 -13.70 8.70
N GLU A 69 -1.17 -12.93 9.64
CA GLU A 69 -1.61 -13.46 10.93
C GLU A 69 -2.69 -14.54 10.75
N LYS A 70 -3.69 -14.30 9.90
CA LYS A 70 -4.72 -15.29 9.58
C LYS A 70 -4.13 -16.59 9.01
N ILE A 71 -3.17 -16.48 8.08
CA ILE A 71 -2.48 -17.65 7.50
C ILE A 71 -1.69 -18.41 8.56
N LEU A 72 -1.00 -17.71 9.47
CA LEU A 72 -0.23 -18.33 10.56
C LEU A 72 -1.15 -19.09 11.54
N HIS A 73 -2.27 -18.47 11.93
CA HIS A 73 -3.25 -19.08 12.84
C HIS A 73 -3.97 -20.28 12.20
N LEU A 74 -4.34 -20.21 10.91
CA LEU A 74 -4.97 -21.34 10.20
C LEU A 74 -3.98 -22.45 9.83
N GLY A 75 -2.69 -22.12 9.71
CA GLY A 75 -1.61 -23.05 9.39
C GLY A 75 -1.11 -23.89 10.56
N GLY A 76 -1.66 -23.73 11.78
CA GLY A 76 -1.27 -24.52 12.96
C GLY A 76 0.17 -24.29 13.45
N LEU A 77 0.85 -23.28 12.93
CA LEU A 77 2.17 -22.87 13.42
C LEU A 77 1.97 -21.83 14.51
N GLU A 78 1.85 -22.28 15.76
CA GLU A 78 2.29 -21.46 16.87
C GLU A 78 3.72 -20.99 16.56
N ALA A 79 3.97 -19.69 16.75
CA ALA A 79 5.26 -19.05 16.57
C ALA A 79 6.30 -19.66 17.54
N GLY A 80 6.85 -20.84 17.23
CA GLY A 80 7.71 -21.55 18.18
C GLY A 80 8.35 -22.87 17.75
N ARG A 81 8.00 -23.49 16.61
CA ARG A 81 8.70 -24.71 16.15
C ARG A 81 9.10 -24.67 14.68
N VAL A 82 10.20 -23.99 14.40
CA VAL A 82 11.04 -24.36 13.26
C VAL A 82 11.93 -25.53 13.71
N ARG A 83 11.50 -26.76 13.42
CA ARG A 83 12.38 -27.93 13.54
C ARG A 83 13.32 -27.90 12.34
N ARG A 84 14.58 -27.48 12.55
CA ARG A 84 15.67 -27.79 11.63
C ARG A 84 15.92 -29.30 11.68
N GLY A 85 15.54 -29.99 10.62
CA GLY A 85 16.01 -31.33 10.27
C GLY A 85 16.76 -31.22 8.96
#